data_AF-A0A3N5JDB9-F1
#
_entry.id   AF-A0A3N5JDB9-F1
#
_cell.length_a   1.000
_cell.length_b   1.000
_cell.length_c   1.000
_cell.angle_alpha   90.00
_cell.angle_beta   90.00
_cell.angle_gamma   90.00
#
_symmetry.space_group_name_H-M   'P 1'
#
loop_
_entity.id
_entity.type
_entity.pdbx_description
1 polymer ?
#
loop_
_entity_poly.entity_id
_entity_poly.type
_entity_poly.pdbx_seq_one_letter_code
_entity_poly.pdbx_strand_id
1 'polypeptide(L)'
;MKHKTPLLDQLESGPWPSFVSDIKREAEARAKNEKGVDFQIPVEVCEDILGVMELTYEQKRTHWKHGGIVGVFGYGGGVIGRYCDQPDLFPGVAHFHTMRVNQPGGKYYNTDFLRKLCDLWDKRGSGLTNMHGSTGDIILLGTYTHQLEEVFYELTHDFNQDLGGSGSNLRTPADCLGMSRCEYACFDTMALCYDLTNEYQDFLHRPAFPYKFKFKFDGCPNCCVASIARSDMSFIGTWRDDIKIDQEAVKAYVAGEIPPNAGAFKGRDWGAFDINAEVIDLCPTKCMAWDGKKLSIYTPECVRCMHCINVMPKA
;
A
#
# COMPACT_ATOMS: atom_id res chain seq x y z
N MET A 1 8.25 -23.43 19.17
CA MET A 1 9.39 -22.60 18.75
C MET A 1 10.63 -23.47 18.61
N LYS A 2 10.91 -23.91 17.38
CA LYS A 2 12.08 -24.71 16.98
C LYS A 2 13.43 -24.01 17.20
N HIS A 3 13.51 -22.68 17.01
CA HIS A 3 14.74 -21.89 17.15
C HIS A 3 14.68 -20.95 18.34
N LYS A 4 15.85 -20.65 18.93
CA LYS A 4 16.00 -19.55 19.91
C LYS A 4 16.16 -18.24 19.14
N THR A 5 15.47 -17.19 19.59
CA THR A 5 15.42 -15.90 18.88
C THR A 5 15.68 -14.70 19.81
N PRO A 6 16.74 -14.70 20.65
CA PRO A 6 16.91 -13.71 21.72
C PRO A 6 16.96 -12.25 21.25
N LEU A 7 17.47 -11.96 20.04
CA LEU A 7 17.49 -10.61 19.49
C LEU A 7 16.11 -10.19 18.99
N LEU A 8 15.41 -11.08 18.26
CA LEU A 8 14.04 -10.81 17.82
C LEU A 8 13.07 -10.69 19.00
N ASP A 9 13.28 -11.43 20.10
CA ASP A 9 12.44 -11.37 21.30
C ASP A 9 12.41 -9.95 21.91
N GLN A 10 13.47 -9.16 21.73
CA GLN A 10 13.48 -7.75 22.17
C GLN A 10 12.45 -6.89 21.42
N LEU A 11 12.11 -7.27 20.18
CA LEU A 11 11.17 -6.55 19.32
C LEU A 11 9.71 -6.87 19.62
N GLU A 12 9.43 -7.74 20.59
CA GLU A 12 8.08 -7.97 21.09
C GLU A 12 7.65 -6.92 22.12
N SER A 13 8.62 -6.19 22.69
CA SER A 13 8.37 -5.14 23.66
C SER A 13 8.00 -3.80 22.99
N GLY A 14 7.42 -2.90 23.77
CA GLY A 14 7.00 -1.58 23.31
C GLY A 14 5.55 -1.53 22.81
N PRO A 15 5.04 -0.33 22.49
CA PRO A 15 3.62 -0.14 22.20
C PRO A 15 3.23 -0.42 20.74
N TRP A 16 4.18 -0.50 19.81
CA TRP A 16 3.89 -0.72 18.40
C TRP A 16 3.60 -2.21 18.13
N PRO A 17 2.61 -2.57 17.28
CA PRO A 17 2.31 -3.97 16.95
C PRO A 17 3.56 -4.69 16.44
N SER A 18 4.00 -5.70 17.20
CA SER A 18 5.21 -6.45 16.88
C SER A 18 4.95 -7.48 15.78
N PHE A 19 5.71 -7.37 14.69
CA PHE A 19 5.70 -8.40 13.64
C PHE A 19 6.28 -9.74 14.16
N VAL A 20 7.16 -9.71 15.17
CA VAL A 20 7.72 -10.93 15.76
C VAL A 20 6.64 -11.71 16.51
N SER A 21 5.86 -11.03 17.36
CA SER A 21 4.75 -11.66 18.06
C SER A 21 3.68 -12.19 17.10
N ASP A 22 3.43 -11.48 15.99
CA ASP A 22 2.49 -11.91 14.96
C ASP A 22 2.93 -13.21 14.25
N ILE A 23 4.20 -13.28 13.81
CA ILE A 23 4.76 -14.50 13.18
C ILE A 23 4.83 -15.66 14.18
N LYS A 24 5.16 -15.40 15.46
CA LYS A 24 5.14 -16.43 16.51
C LYS A 24 3.73 -17.00 16.72
N ARG A 25 2.70 -16.14 16.68
CA ARG A 25 1.30 -16.57 16.76
C ARG A 25 0.91 -17.44 15.56
N GLU A 26 1.31 -17.07 14.35
CA GLU A 26 1.07 -17.89 13.16
C GLU A 26 1.81 -19.24 13.24
N ALA A 27 3.07 -19.24 13.70
CA ALA A 27 3.82 -20.47 13.93
C ALA A 27 3.09 -21.40 14.94
N GLU A 28 2.56 -20.85 16.03
CA GLU A 28 1.76 -21.60 17.00
C GLU A 28 0.45 -22.13 16.40
N ALA A 29 -0.27 -21.31 15.63
CA ALA A 29 -1.51 -21.69 14.98
C ALA A 29 -1.32 -22.86 13.99
N ARG A 30 -0.26 -22.79 13.17
CA ARG A 30 0.09 -23.88 12.24
C ARG A 30 0.51 -25.15 12.96
N ALA A 31 1.28 -25.03 14.05
CA ALA A 31 1.68 -26.19 14.85
C ALA A 31 0.49 -26.89 15.53
N LYS A 32 -0.50 -26.13 16.03
CA LYS A 32 -1.73 -26.71 16.60
C LYS A 32 -2.65 -27.28 15.52
N ASN A 33 -2.69 -26.66 14.35
CA ASN A 33 -3.53 -27.01 13.21
C ASN A 33 -5.00 -27.28 13.59
N GLU A 34 -5.61 -26.42 14.42
CA GLU A 34 -6.97 -26.63 14.96
C GLU A 34 -8.03 -26.72 13.85
N LYS A 35 -7.78 -26.08 12.71
CA LYS A 35 -8.65 -26.11 11.51
C LYS A 35 -8.48 -27.41 10.68
N GLY A 36 -7.50 -28.26 10.99
CA GLY A 36 -7.21 -29.47 10.20
C GLY A 36 -6.78 -29.18 8.76
N VAL A 37 -6.02 -28.09 8.56
CA VAL A 37 -5.51 -27.69 7.24
C VAL A 37 -4.51 -28.73 6.74
N ASP A 38 -4.70 -29.19 5.51
CA ASP A 38 -3.71 -30.00 4.79
C ASP A 38 -2.63 -29.07 4.21
N PHE A 39 -1.65 -28.71 5.04
CA PHE A 39 -0.58 -27.80 4.67
C PHE A 39 0.28 -28.38 3.53
N GLN A 40 0.37 -27.63 2.43
CA GLN A 40 1.10 -28.04 1.23
C GLN A 40 2.57 -27.62 1.23
N ILE A 41 3.00 -26.86 2.25
CA ILE A 41 4.39 -26.50 2.51
C ILE A 41 4.72 -26.83 3.98
N PRO A 42 6.00 -26.86 4.40
CA PRO A 42 6.36 -27.23 5.77
C PRO A 42 5.60 -26.43 6.83
N VAL A 43 5.11 -27.13 7.85
CA VAL A 43 4.34 -26.52 8.95
C VAL A 43 5.21 -25.50 9.69
N GLU A 44 6.50 -25.82 9.85
CA GLU A 44 7.51 -25.04 10.56
C GLU A 44 8.05 -23.85 9.76
N VAL A 45 7.49 -23.53 8.59
CA VAL A 45 7.93 -22.40 7.73
C VAL A 45 8.02 -21.08 8.52
N CYS A 46 7.09 -20.82 9.43
CA CYS A 46 7.09 -19.62 10.28
C CYS A 46 8.14 -19.68 11.40
N GLU A 47 8.52 -20.86 11.87
CA GLU A 47 9.62 -20.98 12.82
C GLU A 47 10.97 -20.79 12.11
N ASP A 48 11.13 -21.35 10.91
CA ASP A 48 12.37 -21.25 10.13
C ASP A 48 12.61 -19.84 9.57
N ILE A 49 11.56 -19.08 9.23
CA ILE A 49 11.72 -17.65 8.87
C ILE A 49 12.18 -16.81 10.08
N LEU A 50 11.71 -17.12 11.30
CA LEU A 50 12.21 -16.47 12.51
C LEU A 50 13.66 -16.86 12.79
N GLY A 51 14.02 -18.14 12.61
CA GLY A 51 15.39 -18.63 12.78
C GLY A 51 16.39 -17.97 11.83
N VAL A 52 16.09 -17.91 10.53
CA VAL A 52 16.98 -17.26 9.56
C VAL A 52 17.06 -15.74 9.77
N MET A 53 15.99 -15.13 10.28
CA MET A 53 15.98 -13.71 10.61
C MET A 53 16.79 -13.41 11.87
N GLU A 54 16.73 -14.26 12.90
CA GLU A 54 17.62 -14.15 14.06
C GLU A 54 19.09 -14.22 13.63
N LEU A 55 19.45 -15.21 12.80
CA LEU A 55 20.80 -15.32 12.25
C LEU A 55 21.22 -14.06 11.47
N THR A 56 20.28 -13.47 10.73
CA THR A 56 20.48 -12.21 10.02
C THR A 56 20.75 -11.05 10.99
N TYR A 57 20.07 -11.00 12.15
CA TYR A 57 20.33 -10.01 13.20
C TYR A 57 21.71 -10.19 13.83
N GLU A 58 22.11 -11.44 14.11
CA GLU A 58 23.42 -11.76 14.67
C GLU A 58 24.56 -11.39 13.70
N GLN A 59 24.45 -11.82 12.45
CA GLN A 59 25.52 -11.69 11.45
C GLN A 59 25.47 -10.36 10.68
N LYS A 60 24.37 -9.61 10.78
CA LYS A 60 24.14 -8.33 10.09
C LYS A 60 24.31 -8.42 8.57
N ARG A 61 23.93 -9.56 8.00
CA ARG A 61 23.96 -9.82 6.55
C ARG A 61 22.74 -10.63 6.15
N THR A 62 22.31 -10.47 4.90
CA THR A 62 21.20 -11.27 4.36
C THR A 62 21.59 -12.74 4.18
N HIS A 63 20.62 -13.61 4.41
CA HIS A 63 20.72 -15.07 4.27
C HIS A 63 19.84 -15.60 3.13
N TRP A 64 19.66 -14.76 2.11
CA TRP A 64 18.97 -15.13 0.89
C TRP A 64 19.92 -15.11 -0.30
N LYS A 65 19.86 -16.17 -1.12
CA LYS A 65 20.65 -16.26 -2.36
C LYS A 65 20.24 -15.17 -3.36
N HIS A 66 21.17 -14.86 -4.27
CA HIS A 66 20.93 -13.94 -5.37
C HIS A 66 19.82 -14.46 -6.31
N GLY A 67 18.86 -13.59 -6.63
CA GLY A 67 17.84 -13.88 -7.65
C GLY A 67 16.92 -15.06 -7.34
N GLY A 68 16.38 -15.65 -8.40
CA GLY A 68 15.41 -16.74 -8.38
C GLY A 68 14.38 -16.54 -9.49
N ILE A 69 14.40 -17.41 -10.50
CA ILE A 69 13.50 -17.34 -11.65
C ILE A 69 12.47 -18.45 -11.51
N VAL A 70 11.25 -18.06 -11.17
CA VAL A 70 10.07 -18.91 -11.03
C VAL A 70 8.86 -18.10 -11.47
N GLY A 71 7.77 -18.76 -11.83
CA GLY A 71 6.56 -18.09 -12.31
C GLY A 71 5.46 -19.10 -12.58
N VAL A 72 4.45 -18.65 -13.31
CA VAL A 72 3.33 -19.45 -13.79
C VAL A 72 3.28 -19.39 -15.31
N PHE A 73 2.80 -20.45 -15.96
CA PHE A 73 2.72 -20.50 -17.41
C PHE A 73 1.83 -19.39 -17.96
N GLY A 74 2.25 -18.84 -19.12
CA GLY A 74 1.59 -17.72 -19.78
C GLY A 74 2.07 -16.34 -19.34
N TYR A 75 2.67 -16.20 -18.14
CA TYR A 75 3.17 -14.94 -17.61
C TYR A 75 4.69 -14.92 -17.44
N GLY A 76 5.30 -13.76 -17.70
CA GLY A 76 6.74 -13.52 -17.52
C GLY A 76 7.08 -12.82 -16.19
N GLY A 77 6.11 -12.67 -15.30
CA GLY A 77 6.24 -11.98 -14.01
C GLY A 77 5.11 -12.32 -13.05
N GLY A 78 5.09 -11.66 -11.89
CA GLY A 78 4.09 -11.86 -10.82
C GLY A 78 4.62 -12.62 -9.61
N VAL A 79 5.71 -13.39 -9.78
CA VAL A 79 6.37 -14.14 -8.69
C VAL A 79 7.82 -13.72 -8.54
N ILE A 80 8.26 -13.50 -7.30
CA ILE A 80 9.67 -13.24 -6.96
C ILE A 80 10.26 -14.49 -6.32
N GLY A 81 11.10 -15.20 -7.08
CA GLY A 81 11.84 -16.35 -6.57
C GLY A 81 12.85 -15.93 -5.51
N ARG A 82 12.92 -16.73 -4.44
CA ARG A 82 13.83 -16.53 -3.31
C ARG A 82 14.14 -17.88 -2.65
N TYR A 83 15.41 -18.06 -2.29
CA TYR A 83 15.95 -19.29 -1.72
C TYR A 83 16.89 -18.94 -0.56
N CYS A 84 16.77 -19.64 0.57
CA CYS A 84 17.66 -19.46 1.71
C CYS A 84 19.10 -19.91 1.37
N ASP A 85 20.11 -19.21 1.91
CA ASP A 85 21.52 -19.59 1.76
C ASP A 85 21.99 -20.66 2.76
N GLN A 86 21.18 -21.00 3.76
CA GLN A 86 21.38 -22.07 4.76
C GLN A 86 20.22 -23.10 4.75
N PRO A 87 19.95 -23.80 3.63
CA PRO A 87 18.78 -24.68 3.52
C PRO A 87 18.80 -25.87 4.50
N ASP A 88 19.98 -26.33 4.93
CA ASP A 88 20.09 -27.43 5.91
C ASP A 88 19.70 -26.99 7.32
N LEU A 89 19.94 -25.71 7.67
CA LEU A 89 19.58 -25.14 8.97
C LEU A 89 18.11 -24.70 9.00
N PHE A 90 17.60 -24.18 7.89
CA PHE A 90 16.25 -23.63 7.77
C PHE A 90 15.49 -24.26 6.59
N PRO A 91 15.22 -25.58 6.61
CA PRO A 91 14.62 -26.28 5.49
C PRO A 91 13.22 -25.77 5.13
N GLY A 92 12.45 -25.27 6.09
CA GLY A 92 11.11 -24.70 5.90
C GLY A 92 11.08 -23.49 4.97
N VAL A 93 12.19 -22.76 4.85
CA VAL A 93 12.36 -21.60 3.95
C VAL A 93 13.42 -21.83 2.87
N ALA A 94 13.76 -23.09 2.57
CA ALA A 94 14.64 -23.43 1.46
C ALA A 94 14.13 -22.81 0.14
N HIS A 95 12.81 -22.87 -0.07
CA HIS A 95 12.07 -22.02 -1.00
C HIS A 95 11.20 -21.06 -0.20
N PHE A 96 11.19 -19.79 -0.60
CA PHE A 96 10.36 -18.77 0.07
C PHE A 96 9.88 -17.71 -0.92
N HIS A 97 9.20 -18.17 -1.97
CA HIS A 97 8.79 -17.32 -3.08
C HIS A 97 7.67 -16.36 -2.69
N THR A 98 7.71 -15.15 -3.24
CA THR A 98 6.67 -14.15 -3.03
C THR A 98 5.76 -14.07 -4.23
N MET A 99 4.45 -14.24 -4.05
CA MET A 99 3.46 -14.00 -5.11
C MET A 99 2.83 -12.62 -4.91
N ARG A 100 2.74 -11.86 -6.00
CA ARG A 100 2.06 -10.56 -6.03
C ARG A 100 0.66 -10.78 -6.57
N VAL A 101 -0.36 -10.40 -5.82
CA VAL A 101 -1.75 -10.48 -6.22
C VAL A 101 -2.28 -9.07 -6.44
N ASN A 102 -2.90 -8.82 -7.59
CA ASN A 102 -3.39 -7.50 -7.96
C ASN A 102 -4.49 -7.03 -7.00
N GLN A 103 -4.40 -5.82 -6.46
CA GLN A 103 -5.33 -5.31 -5.45
C GLN A 103 -6.51 -4.53 -6.07
N PRO A 104 -7.69 -4.47 -5.43
CA PRO A 104 -8.76 -3.56 -5.83
C PRO A 104 -8.40 -2.08 -5.60
N GLY A 105 -9.06 -1.21 -6.35
CA GLY A 105 -8.95 0.25 -6.23
C GLY A 105 -9.22 0.73 -4.80
N GLY A 106 -8.44 1.72 -4.34
CA GLY A 106 -8.49 2.24 -2.97
C GLY A 106 -8.16 1.23 -1.86
N LYS A 107 -7.86 -0.04 -2.20
CA LYS A 107 -7.68 -1.17 -1.26
C LYS A 107 -8.91 -1.43 -0.39
N TYR A 108 -10.10 -1.28 -0.96
CA TYR A 108 -11.35 -1.66 -0.31
C TYR A 108 -11.57 -3.17 -0.41
N TYR A 109 -11.92 -3.80 0.71
CA TYR A 109 -12.18 -5.24 0.79
C TYR A 109 -13.49 -5.51 1.52
N ASN A 110 -14.12 -6.63 1.15
CA ASN A 110 -15.06 -7.30 2.04
C ASN A 110 -14.33 -8.42 2.81
N THR A 111 -14.88 -8.81 3.95
CA THR A 111 -14.24 -9.82 4.81
C THR A 111 -14.28 -11.21 4.20
N ASP A 112 -15.26 -11.53 3.37
CA ASP A 112 -15.39 -12.84 2.72
C ASP A 112 -14.25 -13.11 1.75
N PHE A 113 -13.87 -12.12 0.92
CA PHE A 113 -12.70 -12.20 0.04
C PHE A 113 -11.41 -12.42 0.84
N LEU A 114 -11.19 -11.61 1.89
CA LEU A 114 -9.97 -11.72 2.69
C LEU A 114 -9.89 -13.05 3.43
N ARG A 115 -10.99 -13.55 3.99
CA ARG A 115 -11.03 -14.86 4.65
C ARG A 115 -10.73 -16.00 3.68
N LYS A 116 -11.35 -16.00 2.49
CA LYS A 116 -11.04 -16.99 1.46
C LYS A 116 -9.57 -16.92 1.04
N LEU A 117 -9.01 -15.72 0.91
CA LEU A 117 -7.60 -15.54 0.53
C LEU A 117 -6.67 -16.05 1.62
N CYS A 118 -7.01 -15.81 2.89
CA CYS A 118 -6.32 -16.42 4.02
C CYS A 118 -6.44 -17.94 3.99
N ASP A 119 -7.61 -18.53 3.74
CA ASP A 119 -7.76 -19.99 3.69
C ASP A 119 -6.91 -20.63 2.57
N LEU A 120 -6.88 -20.01 1.39
CA LEU A 120 -5.99 -20.39 0.28
C LEU A 120 -4.51 -20.32 0.71
N TRP A 121 -4.13 -19.22 1.34
CA TRP A 121 -2.73 -18.97 1.69
C TRP A 121 -2.25 -19.74 2.92
N ASP A 122 -3.12 -20.03 3.88
CA ASP A 122 -2.87 -20.93 5.01
C ASP A 122 -2.48 -22.30 4.47
N LYS A 123 -3.27 -22.82 3.51
CA LYS A 123 -3.08 -24.14 2.89
C LYS A 123 -1.82 -24.21 2.02
N ARG A 124 -1.61 -23.24 1.13
CA ARG A 124 -0.61 -23.32 0.06
C ARG A 124 0.63 -22.45 0.25
N GLY A 125 0.64 -21.62 1.28
CA GLY A 125 1.73 -20.71 1.59
C GLY A 125 2.09 -20.76 3.07
N SER A 126 2.84 -19.73 3.48
CA SER A 126 3.35 -19.60 4.84
C SER A 126 2.33 -19.11 5.85
N GLY A 127 1.18 -18.59 5.41
CA GLY A 127 0.28 -17.77 6.24
C GLY A 127 0.75 -16.31 6.40
N LEU A 128 1.98 -15.97 5.97
CA LEU A 128 2.53 -14.62 6.10
C LEU A 128 2.23 -13.76 4.88
N THR A 129 1.95 -12.48 5.12
CA THR A 129 1.62 -11.51 4.06
C THR A 129 2.29 -10.15 4.26
N ASN A 130 2.31 -9.33 3.22
CA ASN A 130 2.35 -7.87 3.39
C ASN A 130 1.07 -7.27 2.81
N MET A 131 0.38 -6.50 3.63
CA MET A 131 -0.85 -5.78 3.28
C MET A 131 -0.56 -4.28 3.36
N HIS A 132 0.11 -3.69 2.37
CA HIS A 132 0.37 -4.15 1.00
C HIS A 132 1.84 -3.98 0.61
N GLY A 133 2.22 -4.49 -0.57
CA GLY A 133 3.47 -4.12 -1.21
C GLY A 133 3.47 -2.63 -1.59
N SER A 134 4.64 -1.98 -1.58
CA SER A 134 4.74 -0.54 -1.83
C SER A 134 4.28 -0.11 -3.23
N THR A 135 4.11 -1.02 -4.18
CA THR A 135 3.52 -0.67 -5.48
C THR A 135 2.00 -0.63 -5.39
N GLY A 136 1.39 -1.57 -4.67
CA GLY A 136 -0.06 -1.71 -4.49
C GLY A 136 -0.46 -3.14 -4.12
N ASP A 137 0.27 -4.13 -4.66
CA ASP A 137 -0.07 -5.55 -4.62
C ASP A 137 -0.36 -6.08 -3.21
N ILE A 138 -1.29 -7.02 -3.10
CA ILE A 138 -1.31 -7.96 -1.97
C ILE A 138 -0.07 -8.86 -2.11
N ILE A 139 0.68 -9.03 -1.03
CA ILE A 139 1.90 -9.83 -1.03
C ILE A 139 1.66 -11.10 -0.25
N LEU A 140 1.64 -12.23 -0.95
CA LEU A 140 1.63 -13.56 -0.36
C LEU A 140 3.10 -13.99 -0.17
N LEU A 141 3.57 -13.97 1.07
CA LEU A 141 5.00 -14.00 1.40
C LEU A 141 5.47 -15.41 1.79
N GLY A 142 5.99 -16.16 0.84
CA GLY A 142 6.65 -17.44 1.09
C GLY A 142 5.78 -18.64 0.71
N THR A 143 6.15 -19.26 -0.40
CA THR A 143 5.69 -20.59 -0.81
C THR A 143 6.78 -21.30 -1.62
N TYR A 144 6.49 -22.53 -2.03
CA TYR A 144 7.36 -23.40 -2.82
C TYR A 144 7.00 -23.35 -4.30
N THR A 145 7.97 -23.69 -5.16
CA THR A 145 7.79 -23.62 -6.62
C THR A 145 6.61 -24.44 -7.11
N HIS A 146 6.40 -25.63 -6.55
CA HIS A 146 5.32 -26.54 -6.98
C HIS A 146 3.91 -26.07 -6.56
N GLN A 147 3.79 -25.05 -5.71
CA GLN A 147 2.50 -24.45 -5.33
C GLN A 147 2.13 -23.23 -6.17
N LEU A 148 3.02 -22.71 -7.02
CA LEU A 148 2.77 -21.45 -7.75
C LEU A 148 1.59 -21.56 -8.71
N GLU A 149 1.55 -22.62 -9.52
CA GLU A 149 0.45 -22.89 -10.45
C GLU A 149 -0.85 -23.20 -9.71
N GLU A 150 -0.77 -23.90 -8.59
CA GLU A 150 -1.93 -24.26 -7.77
C GLU A 150 -2.60 -23.03 -7.15
N VAL A 151 -1.80 -22.13 -6.58
CA VAL A 151 -2.29 -20.85 -6.04
C VAL A 151 -2.87 -20.00 -7.16
N PHE A 152 -2.20 -19.94 -8.30
CA PHE A 152 -2.68 -19.17 -9.45
C PHE A 152 -3.99 -19.72 -10.03
N TYR A 153 -4.12 -21.04 -10.11
CA TYR A 153 -5.33 -21.71 -10.56
C TYR A 153 -6.51 -21.36 -9.65
N GLU A 154 -6.37 -21.50 -8.33
CA GLU A 154 -7.45 -21.15 -7.39
C GLU A 154 -7.78 -19.65 -7.46
N LEU A 155 -6.78 -18.75 -7.46
CA LEU A 155 -7.01 -17.31 -7.60
C LEU A 155 -7.83 -16.98 -8.86
N THR A 156 -7.51 -17.58 -10.00
CA THR A 156 -8.21 -17.29 -11.26
C THR A 156 -9.58 -17.95 -11.35
N HIS A 157 -9.73 -19.21 -10.92
CA HIS A 157 -10.97 -19.98 -11.10
C HIS A 157 -12.00 -19.73 -9.99
N ASP A 158 -11.56 -19.51 -8.74
CA ASP A 158 -12.44 -19.41 -7.57
C ASP A 158 -12.61 -17.98 -7.05
N PHE A 159 -11.60 -17.10 -7.27
CA PHE A 159 -11.62 -15.72 -6.79
C PHE A 159 -11.89 -14.70 -7.88
N ASN A 160 -11.76 -15.07 -9.16
CA ASN A 160 -11.72 -14.14 -10.28
C ASN A 160 -10.67 -13.03 -10.04
N GLN A 161 -9.48 -13.45 -9.61
CA GLN A 161 -8.40 -12.58 -9.18
C GLN A 161 -7.10 -12.94 -9.88
N ASP A 162 -6.36 -11.93 -10.35
CA ASP A 162 -5.11 -12.12 -11.08
C ASP A 162 -3.88 -11.69 -10.26
N LEU A 163 -2.70 -12.08 -10.74
CA LEU A 163 -1.40 -11.67 -10.25
C LEU A 163 -1.10 -10.20 -10.59
N GLY A 164 -0.21 -9.61 -9.81
CA GLY A 164 0.39 -8.31 -10.07
C GLY A 164 1.61 -8.38 -10.99
N GLY A 165 2.21 -7.22 -11.27
CA GLY A 165 3.35 -7.09 -12.17
C GLY A 165 4.74 -7.20 -11.52
N SER A 166 5.69 -7.84 -12.20
CA SER A 166 7.13 -7.79 -11.88
C SER A 166 8.00 -8.04 -13.12
N GLY A 167 9.19 -7.43 -13.17
CA GLY A 167 10.09 -7.53 -14.34
C GLY A 167 10.18 -6.22 -15.12
N SER A 168 10.54 -6.30 -16.40
CA SER A 168 10.60 -5.16 -17.32
C SER A 168 9.27 -5.00 -18.08
N ASN A 169 8.24 -4.67 -17.33
CA ASN A 169 6.83 -4.57 -17.73
C ASN A 169 6.16 -3.36 -17.06
N LEU A 170 4.90 -3.12 -17.42
CA LEU A 170 3.99 -2.38 -16.57
C LEU A 170 3.88 -3.10 -15.22
N ARG A 171 4.01 -2.35 -14.13
CA ARG A 171 3.71 -2.85 -12.78
C ARG A 171 2.29 -2.49 -12.42
N THR A 172 1.77 -3.19 -11.44
CA THR A 172 0.45 -2.97 -10.85
C THR A 172 0.18 -1.49 -10.61
N PRO A 173 -0.79 -0.90 -11.31
CA PRO A 173 -1.21 0.47 -11.04
C PRO A 173 -1.80 0.61 -9.64
N ALA A 174 -1.75 1.83 -9.09
CA ALA A 174 -2.34 2.13 -7.79
C ALA A 174 -2.85 3.57 -7.72
N ASP A 175 -3.93 3.77 -6.99
CA ASP A 175 -4.66 5.02 -6.85
C ASP A 175 -4.76 5.46 -5.39
N CYS A 176 -5.03 6.75 -5.18
CA CYS A 176 -5.62 7.21 -3.92
C CYS A 176 -7.11 6.84 -3.88
N LEU A 177 -7.70 6.88 -2.68
CA LEU A 177 -9.12 6.53 -2.48
C LEU A 177 -10.12 7.40 -3.28
N GLY A 178 -9.66 8.49 -3.88
CA GLY A 178 -10.43 9.30 -4.82
C GLY A 178 -11.80 9.74 -4.30
N MET A 179 -12.79 9.67 -5.19
CA MET A 179 -14.16 10.10 -4.92
C MET A 179 -14.90 9.21 -3.92
N SER A 180 -14.34 8.05 -3.53
CA SER A 180 -15.02 7.17 -2.56
C SER A 180 -15.17 7.81 -1.18
N ARG A 181 -14.22 8.67 -0.78
CA ARG A 181 -14.20 9.29 0.55
C ARG A 181 -13.32 10.54 0.65
N CYS A 182 -13.15 11.27 -0.45
CA CYS A 182 -12.44 12.55 -0.45
C CYS A 182 -13.19 13.57 -1.29
N GLU A 183 -13.54 14.69 -0.66
CA GLU A 183 -14.19 15.85 -1.25
C GLU A 183 -13.28 16.66 -2.21
N TYR A 184 -11.98 16.37 -2.22
CA TYR A 184 -11.00 17.04 -3.09
C TYR A 184 -10.75 16.33 -4.42
N ALA A 185 -11.32 15.14 -4.61
CA ALA A 185 -11.05 14.33 -5.79
C ALA A 185 -11.59 14.99 -7.07
N CYS A 186 -10.70 15.33 -8.01
CA CYS A 186 -11.04 16.02 -9.26
C CYS A 186 -11.46 15.06 -10.39
N PHE A 187 -11.23 13.76 -10.23
CA PHE A 187 -11.69 12.70 -11.14
C PHE A 187 -11.81 11.37 -10.37
N ASP A 188 -12.46 10.38 -10.99
CA ASP A 188 -12.56 9.03 -10.43
C ASP A 188 -11.22 8.27 -10.62
N THR A 189 -10.36 8.36 -9.61
CA THR A 189 -9.04 7.72 -9.62
C THR A 189 -9.13 6.20 -9.64
N MET A 190 -10.11 5.62 -8.95
CA MET A 190 -10.28 4.18 -8.84
C MET A 190 -10.76 3.60 -10.17
N ALA A 191 -11.73 4.25 -10.83
CA ALA A 191 -12.22 3.83 -12.14
C ALA A 191 -11.09 3.87 -13.19
N LEU A 192 -10.36 4.98 -13.29
CA LEU A 192 -9.26 5.09 -14.27
C LEU A 192 -8.13 4.07 -13.99
N CYS A 193 -7.81 3.85 -12.71
CA CYS A 193 -6.82 2.85 -12.31
C CYS A 193 -7.25 1.45 -12.73
N TYR A 194 -8.51 1.09 -12.49
CA TYR A 194 -9.08 -0.19 -12.90
C TYR A 194 -9.09 -0.34 -14.42
N ASP A 195 -9.59 0.65 -15.15
CA ASP A 195 -9.70 0.60 -16.62
C ASP A 195 -8.33 0.41 -17.28
N LEU A 196 -7.33 1.21 -16.89
CA LEU A 196 -5.99 1.08 -17.46
C LEU A 196 -5.27 -0.19 -17.01
N THR A 197 -5.59 -0.73 -15.83
CA THR A 197 -5.06 -2.03 -15.40
C THR A 197 -5.60 -3.16 -16.27
N ASN A 198 -6.88 -3.12 -16.65
CA ASN A 198 -7.49 -4.11 -17.54
C ASN A 198 -7.06 -3.93 -19.00
N GLU A 199 -7.01 -2.69 -19.50
CA GLU A 199 -6.60 -2.39 -20.87
C GLU A 199 -5.17 -2.89 -21.17
N TYR A 200 -4.25 -2.72 -20.23
CA TYR A 200 -2.83 -3.04 -20.42
C TYR A 200 -2.38 -4.33 -19.74
N GLN A 201 -3.28 -5.30 -19.55
CA GLN A 201 -2.98 -6.61 -18.94
C GLN A 201 -1.78 -7.31 -19.60
N ASP A 202 -1.72 -7.33 -20.93
CA ASP A 202 -0.61 -7.96 -21.66
C ASP A 202 0.75 -7.36 -21.26
N PHE A 203 0.84 -6.03 -21.23
CA PHE A 203 2.06 -5.32 -20.83
C PHE A 203 2.37 -5.43 -19.34
N LEU A 204 1.41 -5.78 -18.49
CA LEU A 204 1.63 -6.06 -17.07
C LEU A 204 2.18 -7.47 -16.87
N HIS A 205 1.63 -8.46 -17.57
CA HIS A 205 1.97 -9.86 -17.37
C HIS A 205 3.14 -10.37 -18.22
N ARG A 206 3.40 -9.75 -19.38
CA ARG A 206 4.41 -10.20 -20.35
C ARG A 206 5.44 -9.07 -20.58
N PRO A 207 6.64 -9.17 -19.97
CA PRO A 207 7.69 -8.15 -20.10
C PRO A 207 8.05 -7.84 -21.56
N ALA A 208 7.66 -6.66 -22.02
CA ALA A 208 7.90 -6.16 -23.38
C ALA A 208 8.66 -4.82 -23.41
N PHE A 209 8.98 -4.26 -22.24
CA PHE A 209 9.61 -2.94 -22.13
C PHE A 209 11.12 -3.07 -21.86
N PRO A 210 11.92 -2.04 -22.18
CA PRO A 210 13.34 -2.03 -21.83
C PRO A 210 13.57 -2.14 -20.31
N TYR A 211 12.67 -1.57 -19.51
CA TYR A 211 12.71 -1.69 -18.05
C TYR A 211 11.31 -1.61 -17.43
N LYS A 212 11.22 -1.52 -16.10
CA LYS A 212 9.94 -1.40 -15.39
C LYS A 212 9.25 -0.07 -15.71
N PHE A 213 7.92 -0.09 -15.78
CA PHE A 213 7.09 1.10 -15.93
C PHE A 213 5.92 1.07 -14.94
N LYS A 214 5.49 2.22 -14.42
CA LYS A 214 4.45 2.29 -13.38
C LYS A 214 3.47 3.42 -13.66
N PHE A 215 2.19 3.15 -13.41
CA PHE A 215 1.13 4.13 -13.30
C PHE A 215 0.77 4.38 -11.84
N LYS A 216 0.46 5.63 -11.48
CA LYS A 216 -0.24 5.97 -10.23
C LYS A 216 -1.16 7.16 -10.41
N PHE A 217 -2.28 7.15 -9.67
CA PHE A 217 -3.39 8.11 -9.84
C PHE A 217 -3.71 8.83 -8.54
N ASP A 218 -3.52 10.14 -8.54
CA ASP A 218 -3.84 11.03 -7.42
C ASP A 218 -4.98 11.96 -7.81
N GLY A 219 -6.04 12.00 -6.99
CA GLY A 219 -7.24 12.77 -7.28
C GLY A 219 -7.05 14.29 -7.15
N CYS A 220 -5.99 14.73 -6.48
CA CYS A 220 -5.62 16.14 -6.33
C CYS A 220 -4.11 16.29 -6.04
N PRO A 221 -3.57 17.53 -6.03
CA PRO A 221 -2.14 17.78 -5.78
C PRO A 221 -1.61 17.41 -4.38
N ASN A 222 -2.48 17.05 -3.42
CA ASN A 222 -2.03 16.48 -2.13
C ASN A 222 -1.30 15.14 -2.30
N CYS A 223 -1.49 14.46 -3.43
CA CYS A 223 -0.67 13.35 -3.87
C CYS A 223 -0.61 12.18 -2.87
N CYS A 224 -1.77 11.74 -2.37
CA CYS A 224 -1.90 10.72 -1.33
C CYS A 224 -1.34 9.33 -1.69
N VAL A 225 -1.28 8.95 -2.97
CA VAL A 225 -0.58 7.72 -3.42
C VAL A 225 0.86 7.99 -3.88
N ALA A 226 1.30 9.25 -3.81
CA ALA A 226 2.62 9.74 -4.16
C ALA A 226 3.03 9.40 -5.61
N SER A 227 2.11 9.58 -6.56
CA SER A 227 2.35 9.26 -7.97
C SER A 227 3.57 10.00 -8.53
N ILE A 228 3.70 11.30 -8.27
CA ILE A 228 4.83 12.10 -8.78
C ILE A 228 6.21 11.56 -8.39
N ALA A 229 6.32 10.83 -7.28
CA ALA A 229 7.58 10.29 -6.78
C ALA A 229 7.75 8.77 -7.02
N ARG A 230 6.66 8.03 -7.29
CA ARG A 230 6.65 6.56 -7.26
C ARG A 230 6.01 5.91 -8.49
N SER A 231 5.83 6.67 -9.57
CA SER A 231 5.42 6.19 -10.88
C SER A 231 6.19 6.87 -12.00
N ASP A 232 6.39 6.14 -13.10
CA ASP A 232 6.99 6.66 -14.33
C ASP A 232 6.01 7.56 -15.09
N MET A 233 4.71 7.29 -14.98
CA MET A 233 3.63 8.17 -15.43
C MET A 233 2.64 8.41 -14.29
N SER A 234 2.59 9.69 -13.89
CA SER A 234 1.76 10.19 -12.79
C SER A 234 0.55 10.91 -13.35
N PHE A 235 -0.63 10.59 -12.83
CA PHE A 235 -1.89 11.24 -13.15
C PHE A 235 -2.34 12.00 -11.90
N ILE A 236 -2.34 13.34 -11.96
CA ILE A 236 -2.69 14.20 -10.82
C ILE A 236 -3.85 15.10 -11.20
N GLY A 237 -4.96 14.96 -10.48
CA GLY A 237 -6.19 15.69 -10.71
C GLY A 237 -6.05 17.17 -10.38
N THR A 238 -6.77 18.01 -11.12
CA THR A 238 -6.88 19.45 -10.86
C THR A 238 -8.16 20.01 -11.48
N TRP A 239 -8.43 21.28 -11.23
CA TRP A 239 -9.52 22.03 -11.84
C TRP A 239 -8.97 23.25 -12.59
N ARG A 240 -9.81 23.90 -13.40
CA ARG A 240 -9.39 25.05 -14.25
C ARG A 240 -10.26 26.29 -14.08
N ASP A 241 -11.33 26.18 -13.32
CA ASP A 241 -12.25 27.25 -12.93
C ASP A 241 -11.91 27.79 -11.54
N ASP A 242 -12.78 28.64 -11.00
CA ASP A 242 -12.58 29.30 -9.71
C ASP A 242 -12.73 28.32 -8.53
N ILE A 243 -12.00 28.58 -7.45
CA ILE A 243 -12.27 27.95 -6.16
C ILE A 243 -13.63 28.46 -5.66
N LYS A 244 -14.50 27.54 -5.23
CA LYS A 244 -15.77 27.87 -4.59
C LYS A 244 -15.51 28.36 -3.17
N ILE A 245 -16.17 29.46 -2.77
CA ILE A 245 -15.98 30.07 -1.45
C ILE A 245 -17.35 30.35 -0.82
N ASP A 246 -17.64 29.69 0.29
CA ASP A 246 -18.72 30.01 1.23
C ASP A 246 -18.21 31.00 2.30
N GLN A 247 -18.61 32.26 2.13
CA GLN A 247 -18.18 33.34 3.03
C GLN A 247 -18.71 33.18 4.46
N GLU A 248 -19.83 32.48 4.67
CA GLU A 248 -20.34 32.25 6.03
C GLU A 248 -19.46 31.22 6.75
N ALA A 249 -19.03 30.16 6.06
CA ALA A 249 -18.07 29.23 6.60
C ALA A 249 -16.70 29.87 6.86
N VAL A 250 -16.21 30.75 5.96
CA VAL A 250 -14.99 31.55 6.21
C VAL A 250 -15.10 32.31 7.54
N LYS A 251 -16.22 33.01 7.78
CA LYS A 251 -16.43 33.73 9.04
C LYS A 251 -16.47 32.78 10.25
N ALA A 252 -17.08 31.61 10.11
CA ALA A 252 -17.11 30.60 11.16
C ALA A 252 -15.69 30.08 11.53
N TYR A 253 -14.78 29.96 10.55
CA TYR A 253 -13.36 29.69 10.82
C TYR A 253 -12.71 30.83 11.60
N VAL A 254 -12.87 32.09 11.14
CA VAL A 254 -12.30 33.28 11.81
C VAL A 254 -12.84 33.47 13.23
N ALA A 255 -14.11 33.11 13.47
CA ALA A 255 -14.74 33.12 14.79
C ALA A 255 -14.31 31.96 15.70
N GLY A 256 -13.53 31.00 15.19
CA GLY A 256 -13.08 29.81 15.94
C GLY A 256 -14.15 28.73 16.12
N GLU A 257 -15.28 28.82 15.40
CA GLU A 257 -16.37 27.84 15.46
C GLU A 257 -16.01 26.54 14.71
N ILE A 258 -15.18 26.67 13.66
CA ILE A 258 -14.67 25.53 12.88
C ILE A 258 -13.15 25.45 13.08
N PRO A 259 -12.60 24.29 13.50
CA PRO A 259 -11.16 24.15 13.66
C PRO A 259 -10.46 24.12 12.28
N PRO A 260 -9.33 24.84 12.11
CA PRO A 260 -8.56 24.80 10.87
C PRO A 260 -7.99 23.39 10.62
N ASN A 261 -7.77 23.08 9.35
CA ASN A 261 -7.24 21.81 8.85
C ASN A 261 -8.01 20.59 9.38
N ALA A 262 -9.34 20.73 9.49
CA ALA A 262 -10.24 19.75 10.11
C ALA A 262 -9.84 19.30 11.53
N GLY A 263 -9.04 20.10 12.25
CA GLY A 263 -8.53 19.77 13.57
C GLY A 263 -7.26 18.91 13.57
N ALA A 264 -6.52 18.82 12.47
CA ALA A 264 -5.28 18.04 12.37
C ALA A 264 -4.22 18.43 13.43
N PHE A 265 -4.27 19.65 13.96
CA PHE A 265 -3.27 20.18 14.90
C PHE A 265 -3.73 20.28 16.36
N LYS A 266 -4.88 19.67 16.73
CA LYS A 266 -5.45 19.71 18.09
C LYS A 266 -4.55 19.16 19.20
N GLY A 267 -3.49 18.43 18.87
CA GLY A 267 -2.54 17.86 19.84
C GLY A 267 -1.58 18.86 20.48
N ARG A 268 -1.62 20.14 20.06
CA ARG A 268 -0.80 21.22 20.61
C ARG A 268 -1.60 22.52 20.58
N ASP A 269 -1.37 23.40 21.55
CA ASP A 269 -1.89 24.77 21.53
C ASP A 269 -1.06 25.63 20.56
N TRP A 270 -1.71 26.11 19.50
CA TRP A 270 -1.15 26.99 18.48
C TRP A 270 -1.72 28.42 18.56
N GLY A 271 -2.62 28.69 19.52
CA GLY A 271 -3.43 29.91 19.55
C GLY A 271 -4.71 29.82 18.73
N ALA A 272 -5.45 30.93 18.68
CA ALA A 272 -6.64 31.07 17.84
C ALA A 272 -6.25 31.15 16.36
N PHE A 273 -7.12 30.65 15.48
CA PHE A 273 -6.90 30.69 14.05
C PHE A 273 -6.72 32.13 13.54
N ASP A 274 -5.63 32.39 12.82
CA ASP A 274 -5.38 33.65 12.12
C ASP A 274 -5.36 33.42 10.62
N ILE A 275 -6.42 33.83 9.92
CA ILE A 275 -6.54 33.66 8.47
C ILE A 275 -5.42 34.34 7.69
N ASN A 276 -4.87 35.47 8.18
CA ASN A 276 -3.75 36.13 7.51
C ASN A 276 -2.50 35.27 7.64
N ALA A 277 -2.12 34.90 8.87
CA ALA A 277 -0.89 34.16 9.14
C ALA A 277 -0.92 32.72 8.60
N GLU A 278 -2.08 32.07 8.61
CA GLU A 278 -2.21 30.64 8.32
C GLU A 278 -2.72 30.33 6.90
N VAL A 279 -3.29 31.31 6.19
CA VAL A 279 -3.80 31.11 4.82
C VAL A 279 -3.22 32.13 3.85
N ILE A 280 -3.44 33.43 4.08
CA ILE A 280 -3.08 34.49 3.10
C ILE A 280 -1.57 34.58 2.93
N ASP A 281 -0.83 34.67 4.04
CA ASP A 281 0.63 34.79 4.04
C ASP A 281 1.34 33.50 3.62
N LEU A 282 0.64 32.37 3.65
CA LEU A 282 1.17 31.09 3.19
C LEU A 282 0.78 30.74 1.74
N CYS A 283 -0.08 31.53 1.10
CA CYS A 283 -0.37 31.36 -0.32
C CYS A 283 0.91 31.55 -1.15
N PRO A 284 1.36 30.55 -1.93
CA PRO A 284 2.66 30.59 -2.60
C PRO A 284 2.74 31.68 -3.69
N THR A 285 1.60 32.07 -4.26
CA THR A 285 1.54 33.10 -5.31
C THR A 285 0.96 34.42 -4.83
N LYS A 286 0.64 34.54 -3.54
CA LYS A 286 0.05 35.75 -2.95
C LYS A 286 -1.20 36.26 -3.70
N CYS A 287 -1.99 35.33 -4.25
CA CYS A 287 -3.18 35.64 -5.05
C CYS A 287 -4.47 35.75 -4.20
N MET A 288 -4.38 35.67 -2.87
CA MET A 288 -5.52 35.70 -1.95
C MET A 288 -5.55 37.02 -1.17
N ALA A 289 -6.74 37.49 -0.81
CA ALA A 289 -6.92 38.67 0.02
C ALA A 289 -8.08 38.46 1.01
N TRP A 290 -7.91 38.99 2.22
CA TRP A 290 -8.92 39.05 3.27
C TRP A 290 -9.06 40.50 3.75
N ASP A 291 -10.26 41.08 3.66
CA ASP A 291 -10.53 42.48 4.04
C ASP A 291 -11.15 42.63 5.44
N GLY A 292 -11.21 41.54 6.21
CA GLY A 292 -11.92 41.46 7.50
C GLY A 292 -13.38 41.00 7.38
N LYS A 293 -13.93 40.87 6.17
CA LYS A 293 -15.31 40.44 5.92
C LYS A 293 -15.44 39.39 4.82
N LYS A 294 -14.63 39.48 3.77
CA LYS A 294 -14.70 38.65 2.57
C LYS A 294 -13.32 38.11 2.18
N LEU A 295 -13.25 36.80 1.94
CA LEU A 295 -12.11 36.14 1.33
C LEU A 295 -12.25 36.19 -0.19
N SER A 296 -11.21 36.66 -0.88
CA SER A 296 -11.15 36.70 -2.35
C SER A 296 -9.90 36.01 -2.86
N ILE A 297 -10.00 35.36 -4.02
CA ILE A 297 -8.89 34.66 -4.68
C ILE A 297 -8.83 35.13 -6.14
N TYR A 298 -7.66 35.58 -6.58
CA TYR A 298 -7.40 35.87 -7.99
C TYR A 298 -6.97 34.59 -8.70
N THR A 299 -7.95 33.84 -9.19
CA THR A 299 -7.78 32.51 -9.83
C THR A 299 -6.69 32.46 -10.90
N PRO A 300 -6.52 33.46 -11.79
CA PRO A 300 -5.46 33.42 -12.81
C PRO A 300 -4.05 33.20 -12.25
N GLU A 301 -3.77 33.67 -11.02
CA GLU A 301 -2.48 33.49 -10.35
C GLU A 301 -2.47 32.34 -9.34
N CYS A 302 -3.59 31.64 -9.18
CA CYS A 302 -3.66 30.45 -8.32
C CYS A 302 -2.96 29.27 -9.01
N VAL A 303 -1.98 28.67 -8.32
CA VAL A 303 -1.28 27.46 -8.78
C VAL A 303 -1.92 26.16 -8.26
N ARG A 304 -3.10 26.26 -7.65
CA ARG A 304 -3.90 25.11 -7.16
C ARG A 304 -3.11 24.19 -6.22
N CYS A 305 -2.31 24.78 -5.33
CA CYS A 305 -1.44 24.06 -4.39
C CYS A 305 -2.17 23.34 -3.24
N MET A 306 -3.51 23.39 -3.19
CA MET A 306 -4.38 22.87 -2.13
C MET A 306 -4.29 23.54 -0.75
N HIS A 307 -3.28 24.35 -0.42
CA HIS A 307 -3.08 24.88 0.95
C HIS A 307 -4.34 25.48 1.58
N CYS A 308 -4.98 26.46 0.92
CA CYS A 308 -6.16 27.12 1.48
C CYS A 308 -7.36 26.16 1.64
N ILE A 309 -7.57 25.26 0.68
CA ILE A 309 -8.61 24.22 0.75
C ILE A 309 -8.31 23.24 1.89
N ASN A 310 -7.05 22.84 2.07
CA ASN A 310 -6.64 21.95 3.15
C ASN A 310 -6.85 22.59 4.53
N VAL A 311 -6.55 23.90 4.68
CA VAL A 311 -6.74 24.62 5.94
C VAL A 311 -8.23 24.89 6.21
N MET A 312 -9.03 25.18 5.18
CA MET A 312 -10.44 25.52 5.33
C MET A 312 -11.35 24.66 4.43
N PRO A 313 -11.46 23.33 4.65
CA PRO A 313 -12.23 22.43 3.79
C PRO A 313 -13.72 22.76 3.66
N LYS A 314 -14.29 23.45 4.64
CA LYS A 314 -15.71 23.81 4.67
C LYS A 314 -16.00 25.21 4.14
N ALA A 315 -14.96 25.99 3.82
CA ALA A 315 -15.06 27.38 3.39
C ALA A 315 -15.36 27.53 1.90
#